data_AF-A0A7W0GMA5-F1
#
_entry.id   AF-A0A7W0GMA5-F1
#
_cell.length_a   1.000
_cell.length_b   1.000
_cell.length_c   1.000
_cell.angle_alpha   90.00
_cell.angle_beta   90.00
_cell.angle_gamma   90.00
#
_symmetry.space_group_name_H-M   'P 1'
#
loop_
_entity.id
_entity.type
_entity.pdbx_description
1 polymer ?
#
loop_
_entity_poly.entity_id
_entity_poly.type
_entity_poly.pdbx_seq_one_letter_code
_entity_poly.pdbx_strand_id
1 'polypeptide(L)'
;MATQKYEIPDDFLEAADRFVTLANEMGEQFSPDWVRAVLMYAAARYNAFNWLTSDEHHEQSLDAAAAYFRNEYETMFRENIKEIEPVYRGGMTGKPQ
;
A
#
# COMPACT_ATOMS: atom_id res chain seq x y z
N MET A 1 6.68 -22.55 14.82
CA MET A 1 7.66 -21.86 13.96
C MET A 1 7.55 -20.39 14.29
N ALA A 2 8.65 -19.72 14.63
CA ALA A 2 8.63 -18.31 14.98
C ALA A 2 8.35 -17.49 13.71
N THR A 3 7.26 -16.73 13.72
CA THR A 3 6.95 -15.75 12.67
C THR A 3 8.05 -14.69 12.73
N GLN A 4 8.99 -14.73 11.80
CA GLN A 4 10.00 -13.69 11.68
C GLN A 4 9.26 -12.43 11.24
N LYS A 5 8.99 -11.53 12.18
CA LYS A 5 8.39 -10.23 11.93
C LYS A 5 9.49 -9.44 11.21
N TYR A 6 9.44 -9.36 9.88
CA TYR A 6 10.27 -8.42 9.15
C TYR A 6 9.86 -7.03 9.66
N GLU A 7 10.74 -6.37 10.42
CA GLU A 7 10.54 -4.98 10.78
C GLU A 7 10.77 -4.16 9.52
N ILE A 8 9.72 -3.47 9.07
CA ILE A 8 9.82 -2.52 7.96
C ILE A 8 10.70 -1.37 8.47
N PRO A 9 11.78 -1.00 7.75
CA PRO A 9 12.63 0.12 8.14
C PRO A 9 11.85 1.42 8.33
N ASP A 10 12.20 2.20 9.36
CA ASP A 10 11.52 3.45 9.67
C ASP A 10 11.55 4.45 8.50
N ASP A 11 12.67 4.54 7.77
CA ASP A 11 12.82 5.41 6.61
C ASP A 11 11.90 5.01 5.44
N PHE A 12 11.64 3.71 5.28
CA PHE A 12 10.65 3.21 4.33
C PHE A 12 9.22 3.62 4.75
N LEU A 13 8.88 3.47 6.04
CA LEU A 13 7.57 3.87 6.55
C LEU A 13 7.36 5.38 6.43
N GLU A 14 8.35 6.19 6.79
CA GLU A 14 8.32 7.64 6.62
C GLU A 14 8.13 8.04 5.15
N ALA A 15 8.79 7.34 4.21
CA ALA A 15 8.60 7.57 2.79
C ALA A 15 7.18 7.20 2.32
N ALA A 16 6.63 6.08 2.80
CA ALA A 16 5.26 5.66 2.49
C ALA A 16 4.22 6.65 3.05
N ASP A 17 4.44 7.14 4.28
CA ASP A 17 3.57 8.12 4.94
C ASP A 17 3.46 9.42 4.15
N ARG A 18 4.52 9.85 3.46
CA ARG A 18 4.44 11.03 2.58
C ARG A 18 3.41 10.89 1.46
N PHE A 19 3.21 9.68 0.91
CA PHE A 19 2.16 9.44 -0.07
C PHE A 19 0.77 9.44 0.59
N VAL A 20 0.65 8.93 1.82
CA VAL A 20 -0.60 8.95 2.59
C VAL A 20 -0.99 10.36 2.98
N THR A 21 -0.04 11.19 3.43
CA THR A 21 -0.25 12.62 3.71
C THR A 21 -0.79 13.35 2.48
N LEU A 22 -0.16 13.15 1.32
CA LEU A 22 -0.63 13.75 0.07
C LEU A 22 -2.04 13.26 -0.30
N ALA A 23 -2.34 11.96 -0.11
CA ALA A 23 -3.68 11.43 -0.34
C ALA A 23 -4.72 12.07 0.61
N ASN A 24 -4.36 12.31 1.87
CA ASN A 24 -5.23 12.99 2.83
C ASN A 24 -5.51 14.44 2.42
N GLU A 25 -4.49 15.18 1.98
CA GLU A 25 -4.64 16.54 1.44
C GLU A 25 -5.57 16.56 0.23
N MET A 26 -5.42 15.61 -0.70
CA MET A 26 -6.32 15.47 -1.85
C MET A 26 -7.77 15.14 -1.42
N GLY A 27 -7.94 14.45 -0.29
CA GLY A 27 -9.24 14.16 0.31
C GLY A 27 -10.02 15.38 0.78
N GLU A 28 -9.37 16.54 0.92
CA GLU A 28 -10.05 17.82 1.21
C GLU A 28 -10.86 18.33 0.01
N GLN A 29 -10.44 17.97 -1.22
CA GLN A 29 -11.05 18.43 -2.47
C GLN A 29 -11.84 17.35 -3.21
N PHE A 30 -11.41 16.09 -3.11
CA PHE A 30 -11.97 14.97 -3.87
C PHE A 30 -12.57 13.90 -2.96
N SER A 31 -13.49 13.08 -3.49
CA SER A 31 -14.07 11.99 -2.71
C SER A 31 -13.02 10.93 -2.36
N PRO A 32 -13.16 10.23 -1.21
CA PRO A 32 -12.25 9.14 -0.83
C PRO A 32 -12.13 8.06 -1.93
N ASP A 33 -13.24 7.77 -2.61
CA ASP A 33 -13.31 6.82 -3.71
C ASP A 33 -12.49 7.24 -4.94
N TRP A 34 -12.39 8.54 -5.19
CA TRP A 34 -11.57 9.08 -6.26
C TRP A 34 -10.09 9.08 -5.87
N VAL A 35 -9.77 9.54 -4.65
CA VAL A 35 -8.39 9.58 -4.15
C VAL A 35 -7.76 8.18 -4.11
N ARG A 36 -8.49 7.17 -3.61
CA ARG A 36 -7.99 5.78 -3.60
C ARG A 36 -7.71 5.27 -5.02
N ALA A 37 -8.55 5.62 -6.00
CA ALA A 37 -8.38 5.19 -7.38
C ALA A 37 -7.16 5.87 -8.02
N VAL A 38 -6.93 7.15 -7.71
CA VAL A 38 -5.74 7.87 -8.14
C VAL A 38 -4.47 7.27 -7.54
N LEU A 39 -4.47 6.94 -6.25
CA LEU A 39 -3.31 6.33 -5.59
C LEU A 39 -2.96 4.97 -6.23
N MET A 40 -3.96 4.12 -6.48
CA MET A 40 -3.77 2.85 -7.20
C MET A 40 -3.21 3.06 -8.60
N TYR A 41 -3.75 4.03 -9.34
CA TYR A 41 -3.28 4.34 -10.70
C TYR A 41 -1.85 4.90 -10.71
N ALA A 42 -1.49 5.75 -9.75
CA ALA A 42 -0.16 6.30 -9.59
C ALA A 42 0.87 5.19 -9.28
N ALA A 43 0.55 4.30 -8.35
CA ALA A 43 1.38 3.13 -8.03
C ALA A 43 1.60 2.25 -9.27
N ALA A 44 0.54 1.96 -10.03
CA ALA A 44 0.64 1.18 -11.26
C ALA A 44 1.56 1.85 -12.31
N ARG A 45 1.46 3.17 -12.49
CA ARG A 45 2.34 3.92 -13.41
C ARG A 45 3.80 3.88 -12.99
N TYR A 46 4.05 4.07 -11.69
CA TYR A 46 5.40 4.02 -11.14
C TYR A 46 6.02 2.62 -11.33
N ASN A 47 5.29 1.57 -10.95
CA ASN A 47 5.76 0.19 -11.06
C ASN A 47 5.94 -0.24 -12.52
N ALA A 48 5.04 0.14 -13.43
CA ALA A 48 5.18 -0.14 -14.85
C ALA A 48 6.43 0.50 -15.45
N PHE A 49 6.74 1.75 -15.09
CA PHE A 49 7.96 2.43 -15.53
C PHE A 49 9.22 1.72 -15.01
N ASN A 50 9.27 1.38 -13.72
CA ASN A 50 10.41 0.68 -13.14
C ASN A 50 10.59 -0.70 -13.77
N TRP A 51 9.51 -1.46 -13.97
CA TRP A 51 9.58 -2.74 -14.66
C TRP A 51 10.14 -2.59 -16.07
N LEU A 52 9.55 -1.71 -16.90
CA LEU A 52 10.00 -1.46 -18.29
C LEU A 52 11.47 -1.03 -18.41
N THR A 53 12.01 -0.40 -17.37
CA THR A 53 13.40 0.11 -17.35
C THR A 53 14.37 -0.79 -16.59
N SER A 54 13.88 -1.89 -16.02
CA SER A 54 14.69 -2.90 -15.33
C SER A 54 15.10 -4.03 -16.27
N ASP A 55 16.13 -4.79 -15.88
CA ASP A 55 16.51 -6.02 -16.58
C ASP A 55 15.39 -7.09 -16.53
N GLU A 56 14.52 -7.05 -15.51
CA GLU A 56 13.40 -7.98 -15.33
C GLU A 56 12.41 -7.95 -16.50
N HIS A 57 12.28 -6.82 -17.20
CA HIS A 57 11.43 -6.71 -18.39
C HIS A 57 11.82 -7.71 -19.48
N HIS A 58 13.11 -8.05 -19.58
CA HIS A 58 13.60 -9.00 -20.58
C HIS A 58 13.48 -10.46 -20.13
N GLU A 59 13.28 -10.71 -18.84
CA GLU A 59 13.27 -12.04 -18.24
C GLU A 59 11.86 -12.51 -17.82
N GLN A 60 10.92 -11.57 -17.66
CA GLN A 60 9.57 -11.82 -17.17
C GLN A 60 8.52 -11.36 -18.20
N SER A 61 7.44 -12.13 -18.36
CA SER A 61 6.29 -11.67 -19.16
C SER A 61 5.49 -10.58 -18.43
N LEU A 62 4.78 -9.74 -19.19
CA LEU A 62 3.87 -8.74 -18.62
C LEU A 62 2.85 -9.34 -17.63
N ASP A 63 2.30 -10.51 -17.94
CA ASP A 63 1.32 -11.18 -17.07
C ASP A 63 1.94 -11.63 -15.74
N ALA A 64 3.18 -12.12 -15.78
CA ALA A 64 3.92 -12.49 -14.58
C ALA A 64 4.28 -11.26 -13.73
N ALA A 65 4.69 -10.15 -14.36
CA ALA A 65 4.93 -8.88 -13.67
C ALA A 65 3.66 -8.31 -13.02
N ALA A 66 2.55 -8.30 -13.75
CA ALA A 66 1.25 -7.86 -13.24
C ALA A 66 0.77 -8.75 -12.08
N ALA A 67 1.01 -10.07 -12.16
CA ALA A 67 0.70 -10.98 -11.07
C ALA A 67 1.55 -10.72 -9.83
N TYR A 68 2.84 -10.45 -10.01
CA TYR A 68 3.75 -10.10 -8.93
C TYR A 68 3.28 -8.84 -8.18
N PHE A 69 3.12 -7.69 -8.86
CA PHE A 69 2.71 -6.44 -8.21
C PHE A 69 1.33 -6.53 -7.54
N ARG A 70 0.38 -7.29 -8.11
CA ARG A 70 -0.91 -7.55 -7.47
C ARG A 70 -0.76 -8.32 -6.15
N ASN A 71 0.07 -9.36 -6.14
CA ASN A 71 0.30 -10.18 -4.95
C ASN A 71 1.03 -9.41 -3.85
N GLU A 72 2.01 -8.56 -4.22
CA GLU A 72 2.69 -7.65 -3.29
C GLU A 72 1.68 -6.69 -2.63
N TYR A 73 0.83 -6.04 -3.43
CA TYR A 73 -0.21 -5.17 -2.91
C TYR A 73 -1.18 -5.91 -1.98
N GLU A 74 -1.66 -7.08 -2.39
CA GLU A 74 -2.56 -7.89 -1.57
C GLU A 74 -1.93 -8.23 -0.21
N THR A 75 -0.66 -8.60 -0.21
CA THR A 75 0.09 -8.93 1.01
C THR A 75 0.17 -7.71 1.93
N MET A 76 0.67 -6.58 1.42
CA MET A 76 0.79 -5.34 2.19
C MET A 76 -0.57 -4.85 2.72
N PHE A 77 -1.62 -4.90 1.91
CA PHE A 77 -2.96 -4.50 2.32
C PHE A 77 -3.48 -5.36 3.47
N ARG A 78 -3.32 -6.68 3.38
CA ARG A 78 -3.76 -7.60 4.45
C ARG A 78 -2.97 -7.39 5.74
N GLU A 79 -1.67 -7.15 5.67
CA GLU A 79 -0.86 -6.84 6.85
C GLU A 79 -1.29 -5.52 7.50
N ASN A 80 -1.52 -4.46 6.72
CA ASN A 80 -2.03 -3.19 7.23
C ASN A 80 -3.39 -3.36 7.95
N ILE A 81 -4.31 -4.14 7.39
CA ILE A 81 -5.59 -4.42 8.06
C ILE A 81 -5.38 -5.14 9.39
N LYS A 82 -4.50 -6.15 9.44
CA LYS A 82 -4.20 -6.87 10.70
C LYS A 82 -3.64 -5.95 11.77
N GLU A 83 -2.86 -4.95 11.39
CA GLU A 83 -2.26 -3.98 12.30
C GLU A 83 -3.27 -2.92 12.77
N ILE A 84 -4.07 -2.39 11.85
CA ILE A 84 -4.98 -1.26 12.10
C ILE A 84 -6.29 -1.72 12.76
N GLU A 85 -6.82 -2.89 12.38
CA GLU A 85 -8.12 -3.39 12.85
C GLU A 85 -8.23 -3.48 14.39
N PRO A 86 -7.24 -4.01 15.14
CA PRO A 86 -7.29 -4.05 16.60
C PRO A 86 -7.42 -2.67 17.24
N VAL A 87 -6.73 -1.66 16.71
CA VAL A 87 -6.80 -0.27 17.21
C VAL A 87 -8.19 0.30 17.02
N TYR A 88 -8.78 0.10 15.84
CA TYR A 88 -10.16 0.54 15.56
C TYR A 88 -11.19 -0.17 16.42
N ARG A 89 -11.06 -1.49 16.62
CA ARG A 89 -11.97 -2.26 17.50
C ARG A 89 -11.83 -1.85 18.97
N GLY A 90 -10.60 -1.64 19.45
CA GLY A 90 -10.32 -1.18 20.81
C GLY A 90 -10.78 0.26 21.08
N GLY A 91 -10.79 1.13 20.06
CA GLY A 91 -11.34 2.48 20.16
C GLY A 91 -12.87 2.52 20.26
N MET A 92 -13.57 1.49 19.78
CA MET A 92 -15.05 1.39 19.86
C MET A 92 -15.57 0.92 21.22
N THR A 93 -14.74 0.27 22.05
CA THR A 93 -15.14 -0.19 23.39
C THR A 93 -14.97 0.88 24.49
N GLY A 94 -14.44 2.07 24.14
CA GLY A 94 -14.15 3.16 25.07
C GLY A 94 -15.11 4.36 25.05
N LYS A 95 -16.18 4.36 24.25
CA LYS A 95 -17.20 5.41 24.30
C LYS A 95 -18.34 5.01 25.25
N PRO A 96 -18.56 5.71 26.39
CA PRO A 96 -19.80 5.52 27.15
C PRO A 96 -21.00 5.97 26.30
N GLN A 97 -22.08 5.18 26.35
CA GLN A 97 -23.41 5.53 25.82
C GLN A 97 -23.99 6.75 26.52
#